data_AF-A0A2S5LNY1-F1
#
_entry.id   AF-A0A2S5LNY1-F1
#
_cell.length_a   1.000
_cell.length_b   1.000
_cell.length_c   1.000
_cell.angle_alpha   90.00
_cell.angle_beta   90.00
_cell.angle_gamma   90.00
#
_symmetry.space_group_name_H-M   'P 1'
#
loop_
_entity.id
_entity.type
_entity.pdbx_description
1 polymer ?
#
loop_
_entity_poly.entity_id
_entity_poly.type
_entity_poly.pdbx_seq_one_letter_code
_entity_poly.pdbx_strand_id
1 'polypeptide(L)'
;MSFSELEGLGLPPIEAALAGNLVVGYTGQGGKEYWHAPLFEEIANGDIRGFSQAVLNAIQRLDNGEIDVQQCSDARSRLAQQYHAELERQDLMELTQMLTQELQSQMISR
;
A
#
# COMPACT_ATOMS: atom_id res chain seq x y z
N MET A 1 2.53 13.85 -5.06
CA MET A 1 1.12 13.66 -4.67
C MET A 1 0.30 13.48 -5.93
N SER A 2 -0.21 12.27 -6.17
CA SER A 2 -1.28 12.04 -7.15
C SER A 2 -2.60 12.22 -6.40
N PHE A 3 -3.48 13.09 -6.90
CA PHE A 3 -4.80 13.37 -6.31
C PHE A 3 -5.89 12.81 -7.23
N SER A 4 -5.93 11.50 -7.42
CA SER A 4 -7.02 10.87 -8.16
C SER A 4 -8.07 10.32 -7.20
N GLU A 5 -9.34 10.57 -7.53
CA GLU A 5 -10.51 10.09 -6.76
C GLU A 5 -10.65 8.56 -6.80
N LEU A 6 -10.11 7.92 -7.84
CA LEU A 6 -10.06 6.47 -8.02
C LEU A 6 -8.68 6.11 -8.57
N GLU A 7 -7.86 5.45 -7.77
CA GLU A 7 -6.62 4.81 -8.22
C GLU A 7 -6.77 3.30 -8.12
N GLY A 8 -6.11 2.57 -9.02
CA GLY A 8 -5.99 1.11 -8.92
C GLY A 8 -5.15 0.73 -7.71
N LEU A 9 -3.83 0.71 -7.89
CA LEU A 9 -2.87 0.64 -6.78
C LEU A 9 -2.17 1.99 -6.63
N GLY A 10 -2.29 2.61 -5.46
CA GLY A 10 -1.60 3.87 -5.14
C GLY A 10 -0.10 3.63 -4.93
N LEU A 11 0.67 3.53 -6.02
CA LEU A 11 2.12 3.31 -5.95
C LEU A 11 2.88 4.45 -5.23
N PRO A 12 2.59 5.74 -5.45
CA PRO A 12 3.35 6.82 -4.80
C PRO A 12 3.42 6.75 -3.26
N PRO A 13 2.32 6.50 -2.52
CA PRO A 13 2.40 6.33 -1.07
C PRO A 13 3.16 5.06 -0.67
N ILE A 14 3.08 3.96 -1.42
CA ILE A 14 3.89 2.76 -1.15
C ILE A 14 5.38 3.06 -1.33
N GLU A 15 5.78 3.70 -2.43
CA GLU A 15 7.18 4.08 -2.69
C GLU A 15 7.73 5.00 -1.59
N ALA A 16 6.94 6.00 -1.18
CA ALA A 16 7.32 6.91 -0.10
C ALA A 16 7.50 6.15 1.22
N ALA A 17 6.58 5.24 1.54
CA ALA A 17 6.67 4.39 2.73
C ALA A 17 7.80 3.37 2.64
N LEU A 18 8.20 2.89 1.47
CA LEU A 18 9.38 2.01 1.35
C LEU A 18 10.69 2.79 1.45
N ALA A 19 10.70 4.06 1.03
CA ALA A 19 11.87 4.93 1.05
C ALA A 19 12.24 5.50 2.44
N GLY A 20 11.47 5.19 3.49
CA GLY A 20 11.76 5.68 4.85
C GLY A 20 10.71 6.62 5.42
N ASN A 21 9.79 7.13 4.60
CA ASN A 21 8.91 8.22 5.00
C ASN A 21 7.68 7.74 5.78
N LEU A 22 7.15 8.62 6.63
CA LEU A 22 5.77 8.56 7.12
C LEU A 22 4.87 9.22 6.08
N VAL A 23 3.76 8.57 5.73
CA VAL A 23 2.88 9.04 4.67
C VAL A 23 1.55 9.51 5.26
N VAL A 24 1.26 10.79 5.07
CA VAL A 24 -0.02 11.41 5.44
C VAL A 24 -0.78 11.71 4.15
N GLY A 25 -2.04 11.27 4.05
CA GLY A 25 -2.82 11.51 2.85
C GLY A 25 -4.10 10.69 2.76
N TYR A 26 -4.67 10.64 1.55
CA TYR A 26 -5.91 9.96 1.26
C TYR A 26 -5.64 8.59 0.62
N THR A 27 -6.49 7.61 0.92
CA THR A 27 -6.37 6.25 0.37
C THR A 27 -6.73 6.13 -1.11
N GLY A 28 -7.46 7.09 -1.70
CA GLY A 28 -7.94 6.98 -3.10
C GLY A 28 -8.81 5.74 -3.35
N GLN A 29 -9.41 5.17 -2.30
CA GLN A 29 -10.08 3.87 -2.22
C GLN A 29 -9.18 2.64 -2.48
N GLY A 30 -8.33 2.67 -3.51
CA GLY A 30 -7.41 1.58 -3.83
C GLY A 30 -6.33 1.35 -2.76
N GLY A 31 -5.98 2.39 -2.00
CA GLY A 31 -4.97 2.32 -0.96
C GLY A 31 -5.42 1.69 0.36
N LYS A 32 -6.72 1.45 0.55
CA LYS A 32 -7.27 0.96 1.83
C LYS A 32 -6.69 -0.38 2.28
N GLU A 33 -6.18 -1.18 1.35
CA GLU A 33 -5.61 -2.49 1.65
C GLU A 33 -4.26 -2.42 2.40
N TYR A 34 -3.47 -1.36 2.18
CA TYR A 34 -2.12 -1.23 2.76
C TYR A 34 -1.96 -0.04 3.70
N TRP A 35 -2.99 0.81 3.82
CA TRP A 35 -2.95 2.05 4.60
C TRP A 35 -3.08 1.80 6.11
N HIS A 36 -2.03 1.24 6.70
CA HIS A 36 -2.00 0.85 8.09
C HIS A 36 -0.94 1.61 8.88
N ALA A 37 -1.27 1.95 10.14
CA ALA A 37 -0.29 2.44 11.09
C ALA A 37 0.83 1.38 11.30
N PRO A 38 2.07 1.81 11.59
CA PRO A 38 2.49 3.19 11.86
C PRO A 38 2.95 3.97 10.61
N LEU A 39 2.99 3.36 9.43
CA LEU A 39 3.59 3.98 8.22
C LEU A 39 2.68 5.00 7.54
N PHE A 40 1.37 4.82 7.70
CA PHE A 40 0.37 5.62 7.01
C PHE A 40 -0.60 6.26 8.01
N GLU A 41 -0.93 7.52 7.77
CA GLU A 41 -1.96 8.28 8.48
C GLU A 41 -3.03 8.71 7.47
N GLU A 42 -4.22 8.12 7.58
CA GLU A 42 -5.33 8.38 6.65
C GLU A 42 -6.03 9.69 7.00
N ILE A 43 -6.28 10.48 5.96
CA ILE A 43 -7.13 11.67 6.00
C ILE A 43 -8.36 11.40 5.13
N ALA A 44 -9.50 11.98 5.51
CA ALA A 44 -10.72 11.91 4.71
C ALA A 44 -10.60 12.80 3.46
N ASN A 45 -11.01 12.30 2.29
CA ASN A 45 -10.88 13.05 1.04
C ASN A 45 -11.54 14.44 1.13
N GLY A 46 -10.84 15.46 0.63
CA GLY A 46 -11.26 16.86 0.68
C GLY A 46 -11.02 17.57 2.03
N ASP A 47 -10.59 16.87 3.08
CA ASP A 47 -10.30 17.49 4.39
C ASP A 47 -8.89 18.11 4.44
N ILE A 48 -8.77 19.29 3.82
CA ILE A 48 -7.52 20.07 3.76
C ILE A 48 -7.06 20.51 5.16
N ARG A 49 -8.01 20.81 6.06
CA ARG A 49 -7.69 21.21 7.44
C ARG A 49 -7.15 20.02 8.22
N GLY A 50 -7.82 18.86 8.13
CA GLY A 50 -7.37 17.62 8.73
C GLY A 50 -5.99 17.21 8.23
N PHE A 51 -5.75 17.32 6.92
CA PHE A 51 -4.44 17.09 6.33
C PHE A 51 -3.35 17.97 6.96
N SER A 52 -3.60 19.28 7.03
CA SER A 52 -2.63 20.23 7.60
C SER A 52 -2.32 19.92 9.08
N GLN A 53 -3.35 19.57 9.85
CA GLN A 53 -3.20 19.23 11.26
C GLN A 53 -2.44 17.90 11.46
N ALA A 54 -2.74 16.89 10.64
CA ALA A 54 -2.07 15.60 10.68
C ALA A 54 -0.58 15.73 10.36
N VAL A 55 -0.21 16.53 9.36
CA VAL A 55 1.21 16.82 9.05
C VAL A 55 1.90 17.50 10.24
N LEU A 56 1.28 18.50 10.87
CA LEU A 56 1.86 19.15 12.05
C LEU A 56 2.03 18.19 13.23
N ASN A 57 1.03 17.33 13.48
CA ASN A 57 1.10 16.32 14.53
C ASN A 57 2.20 15.29 14.26
N ALA A 58 2.35 14.85 13.01
CA ALA A 58 3.41 13.94 12.59
C ALA A 58 4.81 14.54 12.82
N ILE A 59 5.00 15.82 12.49
CA ILE A 59 6.26 16.54 12.76
C ILE A 59 6.52 16.61 14.26
N GLN A 60 5.52 16.98 15.08
CA GLN A 60 5.68 17.05 16.53
C GLN A 60 6.04 15.69 17.15
N ARG A 61 5.39 14.61 16.71
CA ARG A 61 5.71 13.24 17.15
C ARG A 61 7.14 12.86 16.79
N LEU A 62 7.60 13.25 15.61
CA LEU A 62 8.98 13.04 15.18
C LEU A 62 9.97 13.80 16.07
N ASP A 63 9.72 15.10 16.28
CA ASP A 63 10.59 15.98 17.08
C ASP A 63 10.66 15.53 18.55
N ASN A 64 9.56 15.04 19.11
CA ASN A 64 9.48 14.51 20.47
C ASN A 64 10.06 13.09 20.62
N GLY A 65 10.43 12.43 19.52
CA GLY A 65 10.90 11.04 19.54
C GLY A 65 9.82 10.01 19.86
N GLU A 66 8.55 10.33 19.57
CA GLU A 66 7.38 9.46 19.83
C GLU A 66 7.13 8.45 18.71
N ILE A 67 7.99 8.42 17.69
CA ILE A 67 7.93 7.46 16.59
C ILE A 67 8.70 6.20 16.97
N ASP A 68 7.99 5.09 17.09
CA ASP A 68 8.60 3.77 17.27
C ASP A 68 9.28 3.32 15.96
N VAL A 69 10.59 3.53 15.89
CA VAL A 69 11.41 3.18 14.73
C VAL A 69 11.38 1.68 14.44
N GLN A 70 11.32 0.83 15.47
CA GLN A 70 11.30 -0.61 15.31
C GLN A 70 9.98 -1.05 14.68
N GLN A 71 8.85 -0.55 15.21
CA GLN A 71 7.53 -0.85 14.66
C GLN A 71 7.41 -0.38 13.20
N CYS A 72 7.95 0.79 12.87
CA CYS A 72 8.02 1.29 11.50
C CYS A 72 8.86 0.39 10.60
N SER A 73 10.02 -0.09 11.07
CA SER A 73 10.88 -1.02 10.32
C SER A 73 10.17 -2.34 10.02
N ASP A 74 9.48 -2.91 11.01
CA ASP A 74 8.77 -4.19 10.87
C ASP A 74 7.57 -4.04 9.92
N ALA A 75 6.82 -2.93 10.02
CA ALA A 75 5.74 -2.62 9.11
C ALA A 75 6.24 -2.44 7.66
N ARG A 76 7.39 -1.79 7.47
CA ARG A 76 7.98 -1.56 6.15
C ARG A 76 8.42 -2.85 5.50
N SER A 77 8.98 -3.76 6.30
CA SER A 77 9.38 -5.10 5.85
C SER A 77 8.16 -5.91 5.37
N ARG A 78 7.05 -5.85 6.10
CA ARG A 78 5.79 -6.50 5.68
C ARG A 78 5.23 -5.89 4.40
N LEU A 79 5.23 -4.56 4.28
CA LEU A 79 4.79 -3.86 3.07
C LEU A 79 5.63 -4.26 1.85
N ALA A 80 6.95 -4.35 2.01
CA ALA A 80 7.86 -4.77 0.94
C ALA A 80 7.63 -6.23 0.52
N GLN A 81 7.32 -7.12 1.47
CA GLN A 81 6.98 -8.51 1.18
C GLN A 81 5.66 -8.63 0.41
N GLN A 82 4.66 -7.83 0.75
CA GLN A 82 3.35 -7.85 0.09
C GLN A 82 3.44 -7.43 -1.39
N TYR A 83 4.23 -6.42 -1.72
CA TYR A 83 4.37 -5.89 -3.09
C TYR A 83 5.66 -6.35 -3.78
N HIS A 84 6.08 -7.59 -3.53
CA HIS A 84 7.31 -8.13 -4.09
C HIS A 84 7.10 -8.66 -5.52
N ALA A 85 7.92 -8.22 -6.48
CA ALA A 85 7.76 -8.55 -7.90
C ALA A 85 7.77 -10.06 -8.21
N GLU A 86 8.52 -10.86 -7.43
CA GLU A 86 8.56 -12.31 -7.61
C GLU A 86 7.25 -12.99 -7.19
N LEU A 87 6.54 -12.44 -6.20
CA LEU A 87 5.21 -12.92 -5.79
C LEU A 87 4.20 -12.66 -6.91
N GLU A 88 4.18 -11.44 -7.45
CA GLU A 88 3.32 -11.10 -8.59
C GLU A 88 3.57 -12.03 -9.79
N ARG A 89 4.85 -12.32 -10.08
CA ARG A 89 5.23 -13.27 -11.14
C ARG A 89 4.70 -14.68 -10.88
N GLN A 90 4.78 -15.16 -9.64
CA GLN A 90 4.30 -16.49 -9.24
C GLN A 90 2.77 -16.57 -9.35
N ASP A 91 2.05 -15.57 -8.84
CA ASP A 91 0.58 -15.53 -8.93
C ASP A 91 0.10 -15.56 -10.38
N LEU A 92 0.75 -14.81 -11.28
CA LEU A 92 0.45 -14.83 -12.70
C LEU A 92 0.73 -16.20 -13.34
N MET A 93 1.83 -16.85 -12.96
CA MET A 93 2.11 -18.21 -13.43
C MET A 93 1.05 -19.20 -12.98
N GLU A 94 0.66 -19.17 -11.71
CA GLU A 94 -0.39 -20.04 -11.18
C GLU A 94 -1.73 -19.83 -11.91
N LEU A 95 -2.12 -18.57 -12.13
CA LEU A 95 -3.31 -18.24 -12.90
C LEU A 95 -3.26 -18.81 -14.31
N THR A 96 -2.16 -18.60 -15.03
CA THR A 96 -2.03 -19.13 -16.41
C THR A 96 -2.05 -20.65 -16.46
N GLN A 97 -1.47 -21.31 -15.46
CA GLN A 97 -1.47 -22.77 -15.33
C GLN A 97 -2.89 -23.31 -15.09
N MET A 98 -3.65 -22.68 -14.18
CA MET A 98 -5.05 -23.03 -13.91
C MET A 98 -5.92 -22.89 -15.16
N LEU A 99 -5.81 -21.76 -15.87
CA LEU A 99 -6.57 -21.51 -17.10
C LEU A 99 -6.23 -22.52 -18.19
N THR A 100 -4.95 -22.89 -18.32
CA THR A 100 -4.51 -23.88 -19.31
C THR A 100 -5.05 -25.27 -18.99
N GLN A 101 -5.05 -25.67 -17.72
CA GLN A 101 -5.61 -26.95 -17.27
C GLN A 101 -7.12 -27.03 -17.54
N GLU A 102 -7.87 -25.96 -17.26
CA GLU A 102 -9.31 -25.90 -17.49
C GLU A 102 -9.65 -25.96 -19.00
N LEU A 103 -8.90 -25.27 -19.85
CA LEU A 103 -9.09 -25.36 -21.29
C LEU A 103 -8.80 -26.77 -21.82
N GLN A 104 -7.77 -27.43 -21.31
CA GLN A 104 -7.43 -28.81 -21.69
C GLN A 104 -8.50 -29.82 -21.24
N SER A 105 -9.06 -29.66 -20.04
CA SER A 105 -10.12 -30.55 -19.53
C SER A 105 -11.39 -30.45 -20.39
N GLN A 106 -11.75 -29.26 -20.84
CA GLN A 106 -12.91 -29.02 -21.71
C GLN A 106 -12.70 -29.53 -23.15
N MET A 107 -11.47 -29.55 -23.65
CA MET A 107 -11.15 -30.11 -24.97
C MET A 107 -11.17 -31.64 -25.00
N ILE A 108 -10.85 -32.30 -23.88
CA ILE A 108 -10.88 -33.78 -23.76
C ILE A 108 -12.31 -34.29 -23.54
N SER A 109 -13.22 -33.46 -23.03
CA SER A 109 -14.62 -33.81 -22.79
C SER A 109 -15.54 -33.60 -24.00
N ARG A 110 -14.99 -33.27 -25.18
CA ARG A 110 -15.68 -33.15 -26.48
C ARG A 110 -15.21 -34.25 -27.43
#